data_AF-A0A946P412-F1
#
_entry.id   AF-A0A946P412-F1
#
_cell.length_a   1.000
_cell.length_b   1.000
_cell.length_c   1.000
_cell.angle_alpha   90.00
_cell.angle_beta   90.00
_cell.angle_gamma   90.00
#
_symmetry.space_group_name_H-M   'P 1'
#
loop_
_entity.id
_entity.type
_entity.pdbx_description
1 polymer ?
#
loop_
_entity_poly.entity_id
_entity_poly.type
_entity_poly.pdbx_seq_one_letter_code
_entity_poly.pdbx_strand_id
1 'polypeptide(L)'
;MLLLQFIFAQSWELTMTAQDVATEGASDYIRIGTCDSCHDGFHFGEDEYDLPNGGNTYTDIQVFNYDWLGTLDENGNTCANPNFYVDKRALHGPEFLSEWSISGSTYSLPQNTQIQISWSIDNLIDDIDIFLYIGDFGYNMKNQSSLIIDSNDLLTNFDFDTFTETVNVRILSGGCASTGTTAYFFDEDGDGWGTGQSEDYCAGFQPTGWVPNNSDVNDTLFCESNNIDRCDVCDGMDGCVDCNNLTWGDAFLDSCDVCSGGDTGHNADVDIDCNGDCFGSALVDDCNICSEGDTTHSENSDQDCSGTCFGTAFIDDCGDCDGANQSCINEIFEDGPKDFIAFINNGIIELTWDQLNYPNESRILGFNIYIQNETTEFITNTTDEFFTLSEYSEGTFCISAYDQFNNESSYTCSEASEMVTVNLILHDGPNLISFPALPTDVGLENVFSSIENEVYGVVAEGQSAARIGD
;
A
#
# COMPACT_ATOMS: atom_id res chain seq x y z
N MET A 1 -41.01 2.02 44.33
CA MET A 1 -41.12 1.43 45.67
C MET A 1 -39.92 0.53 45.81
N LEU A 2 -38.83 1.03 46.40
CA LEU A 2 -37.62 0.23 46.62
C LEU A 2 -37.93 -0.73 47.78
N LEU A 3 -38.13 -2.00 47.45
CA LEU A 3 -38.27 -3.06 48.46
C LEU A 3 -36.84 -3.43 48.88
N LEU A 4 -36.28 -2.73 49.89
CA LEU A 4 -35.06 -3.22 50.53
C LEU A 4 -35.47 -4.44 51.37
N GLN A 5 -35.19 -5.64 50.85
CA GLN A 5 -35.15 -6.84 51.67
C GLN A 5 -33.84 -6.81 52.45
N PHE A 6 -33.90 -6.39 53.71
CA PHE A 6 -32.80 -6.63 54.63
C PHE A 6 -32.89 -8.11 55.05
N ILE A 7 -31.98 -8.93 54.53
CA ILE A 7 -31.67 -10.22 55.15
C ILE A 7 -30.86 -9.86 56.39
N PHE A 8 -31.48 -9.95 57.57
CA PHE A 8 -30.73 -9.93 58.81
C PHE A 8 -29.98 -11.26 58.86
N ALA A 9 -28.67 -11.25 58.58
CA ALA A 9 -27.83 -12.40 58.84
C ALA A 9 -27.92 -12.68 60.35
N GLN A 10 -28.53 -13.80 60.71
CA GLN A 10 -28.69 -14.23 62.09
C GLN A 10 -27.58 -15.23 62.40
N SER A 11 -26.92 -15.06 63.54
CA SER A 11 -25.95 -16.03 64.05
C SER A 11 -26.56 -17.42 64.09
N TRP A 12 -25.88 -18.40 63.51
CA TRP A 12 -26.27 -19.82 63.57
C TRP A 12 -25.15 -20.63 64.22
N GLU A 13 -25.51 -21.78 64.78
CA GLU A 13 -24.55 -22.68 65.41
C GLU A 13 -24.90 -24.14 65.09
N LEU A 14 -23.88 -24.94 64.82
CA LEU A 14 -23.97 -26.38 64.66
C LEU A 14 -23.12 -27.04 65.73
N THR A 15 -23.74 -27.91 66.52
CA THR A 15 -23.04 -28.80 67.44
C THR A 15 -22.95 -30.18 66.82
N MET A 16 -21.73 -30.70 66.63
CA MET A 16 -21.48 -32.03 66.10
C MET A 16 -20.85 -32.90 67.19
N THR A 17 -21.38 -34.11 67.38
CA THR A 17 -20.90 -35.08 68.36
C THR A 17 -20.44 -36.35 67.64
N ALA A 18 -19.27 -36.86 68.01
CA ALA A 18 -18.73 -38.13 67.54
C ALA A 18 -18.67 -39.14 68.69
N GLN A 19 -19.21 -40.34 68.43
CA GLN A 19 -19.20 -41.44 69.39
C GLN A 19 -19.00 -42.77 68.64
N ASP A 20 -18.19 -43.68 69.19
CA ASP A 20 -18.10 -45.02 68.64
C ASP A 20 -19.46 -45.73 68.74
N VAL A 21 -19.86 -46.45 67.69
CA VAL A 21 -21.19 -47.09 67.62
C VAL A 21 -21.39 -48.12 68.75
N ALA A 22 -20.31 -48.69 69.26
CA ALA A 22 -20.34 -49.63 70.38
C ALA A 22 -20.51 -48.94 71.75
N THR A 23 -20.34 -47.61 71.81
CA THR A 23 -20.40 -46.77 73.02
C THR A 23 -19.41 -47.19 74.11
N GLU A 24 -18.27 -47.76 73.71
CA GLU A 24 -17.20 -48.24 74.61
C GLU A 24 -16.27 -47.10 75.04
N GLY A 25 -16.10 -46.09 74.18
CA GLY A 25 -15.32 -44.89 74.47
C GLY A 25 -16.19 -43.71 74.92
N ALA A 26 -15.54 -42.73 75.55
CA ALA A 26 -16.15 -41.41 75.71
C ALA A 26 -16.34 -40.76 74.32
N SER A 27 -17.47 -40.06 74.16
CA SER A 27 -17.77 -39.23 72.99
C SER A 27 -17.11 -37.85 73.13
N ASP A 28 -16.95 -37.18 72.01
CA ASP A 28 -16.46 -35.81 71.94
C ASP A 28 -17.32 -34.95 71.00
N TYR A 29 -17.18 -33.63 71.08
CA TYR A 29 -18.02 -32.70 70.32
C TYR A 29 -17.31 -31.41 69.93
N ILE A 30 -17.71 -30.87 68.78
CA ILE A 30 -17.31 -29.56 68.29
C ILE A 30 -18.54 -28.66 68.10
N ARG A 31 -18.30 -27.34 68.09
CA ARG A 31 -19.30 -26.31 67.79
C ARG A 31 -18.75 -25.38 66.73
N ILE A 32 -19.45 -25.30 65.60
CA ILE A 32 -19.12 -24.35 64.54
C ILE A 32 -20.28 -23.40 64.27
N GLY A 33 -20.03 -22.29 63.62
CA GLY A 33 -21.11 -21.44 63.16
C GLY A 33 -20.67 -20.02 62.85
N THR A 34 -21.62 -19.10 62.93
CA THR A 34 -21.39 -17.68 62.68
C THR A 34 -21.94 -16.83 63.80
N CYS A 35 -21.32 -15.67 64.05
CA CYS A 35 -21.85 -14.72 65.02
C CYS A 35 -21.62 -13.27 64.63
N ASP A 36 -22.38 -12.38 65.25
CA ASP A 36 -22.18 -10.94 65.11
C ASP A 36 -20.84 -10.55 65.76
N SER A 37 -20.00 -9.81 65.03
CA SER A 37 -18.63 -9.43 65.43
C SER A 37 -17.64 -10.60 65.61
N CYS A 38 -17.96 -11.78 65.08
CA CYS A 38 -16.99 -12.88 64.92
C CYS A 38 -16.00 -12.58 63.76
N HIS A 39 -14.87 -13.30 63.71
CA HIS A 39 -13.79 -13.13 62.75
C HIS A 39 -13.58 -14.40 61.93
N ASP A 40 -13.20 -14.27 60.67
CA ASP A 40 -12.96 -15.45 59.82
C ASP A 40 -11.58 -16.09 60.01
N GLY A 41 -10.68 -15.37 60.70
CA GLY A 41 -9.37 -15.86 61.10
C GLY A 41 -9.32 -16.09 62.60
N PHE A 42 -8.24 -16.71 63.08
CA PHE A 42 -8.05 -17.01 64.49
C PHE A 42 -8.29 -15.81 65.41
N HIS A 43 -9.19 -15.97 66.37
CA HIS A 43 -9.46 -15.00 67.42
C HIS A 43 -9.62 -15.69 68.78
N PHE A 44 -8.70 -15.45 69.72
CA PHE A 44 -8.73 -16.11 71.02
C PHE A 44 -9.95 -15.69 71.86
N GLY A 45 -10.70 -16.67 72.38
CA GLY A 45 -11.91 -16.45 73.17
C GLY A 45 -13.20 -16.42 72.34
N GLU A 46 -13.06 -16.36 71.01
CA GLU A 46 -14.09 -16.72 70.04
C GLU A 46 -13.87 -18.18 69.61
N ASP A 47 -12.65 -18.46 69.15
CA ASP A 47 -12.15 -19.79 68.87
C ASP A 47 -11.53 -20.39 70.13
N GLU A 48 -11.90 -21.63 70.41
CA GLU A 48 -11.48 -22.31 71.64
C GLU A 48 -10.76 -23.60 71.30
N TYR A 49 -9.52 -23.71 71.81
CA TYR A 49 -8.67 -24.88 71.60
C TYR A 49 -9.34 -26.13 72.11
N ASP A 50 -9.19 -27.18 71.33
CA ASP A 50 -9.69 -28.49 71.67
C ASP A 50 -9.16 -28.98 73.03
N LEU A 51 -10.05 -29.57 73.81
CA LEU A 51 -9.79 -29.93 75.20
C LEU A 51 -9.35 -31.39 75.30
N PRO A 52 -8.45 -31.74 76.23
CA PRO A 52 -8.04 -33.13 76.40
C PRO A 52 -9.23 -34.03 76.73
N ASN A 53 -9.39 -35.10 75.95
CA ASN A 53 -10.42 -36.10 76.19
C ASN A 53 -10.28 -36.80 77.55
N GLY A 54 -11.42 -37.00 78.21
CA GLY A 54 -11.50 -37.69 79.49
C GLY A 54 -11.67 -39.20 79.33
N GLY A 55 -10.82 -40.00 79.98
CA GLY A 55 -10.98 -41.46 80.08
C GLY A 55 -9.80 -42.26 79.51
N ASN A 56 -9.92 -43.60 79.57
CA ASN A 56 -8.89 -44.52 79.04
C ASN A 56 -9.21 -45.02 77.62
N THR A 57 -10.42 -44.78 77.13
CA THR A 57 -10.93 -45.14 75.79
C THR A 57 -11.84 -44.01 75.32
N TYR A 58 -11.63 -43.46 74.13
CA TYR A 58 -12.41 -42.31 73.63
C TYR A 58 -12.35 -42.17 72.10
N THR A 59 -13.32 -41.44 71.57
CA THR A 59 -13.33 -40.85 70.22
C THR A 59 -13.15 -39.34 70.39
N ASP A 60 -12.23 -38.78 69.64
CA ASP A 60 -11.79 -37.37 69.68
C ASP A 60 -12.09 -36.71 68.33
N ILE A 61 -12.67 -35.52 68.34
CA ILE A 61 -12.91 -34.73 67.13
C ILE A 61 -12.63 -33.24 67.35
N GLN A 62 -12.07 -32.61 66.32
CA GLN A 62 -11.71 -31.21 66.36
C GLN A 62 -11.94 -30.55 65.00
N VAL A 63 -12.23 -29.26 65.03
CA VAL A 63 -12.02 -28.37 63.90
C VAL A 63 -10.53 -28.16 63.76
N PHE A 64 -10.00 -28.44 62.57
CA PHE A 64 -8.59 -28.39 62.27
C PHE A 64 -8.28 -27.23 61.33
N ASN A 65 -7.37 -26.35 61.74
CA ASN A 65 -6.91 -25.25 60.90
C ASN A 65 -5.39 -25.04 61.09
N TYR A 66 -4.60 -25.58 60.17
CA TYR A 66 -3.14 -25.48 60.23
C TYR A 66 -2.64 -24.07 59.88
N ASP A 67 -3.31 -23.38 58.95
CA ASP A 67 -2.90 -22.06 58.46
C ASP A 67 -2.96 -20.98 59.54
N TRP A 68 -3.78 -21.21 60.58
CA TRP A 68 -3.84 -20.32 61.73
C TRP A 68 -2.61 -20.42 62.63
N LEU A 69 -1.86 -21.51 62.61
CA LEU A 69 -0.75 -21.73 63.55
C LEU A 69 0.32 -20.63 63.41
N GLY A 70 0.60 -19.93 64.52
CA GLY A 70 1.56 -18.83 64.56
C GLY A 70 1.01 -17.47 64.10
N THR A 71 -0.24 -17.39 63.62
CA THR A 71 -0.92 -16.12 63.34
C THR A 71 -1.24 -15.35 64.62
N LEU A 72 -1.36 -14.03 64.52
CA LEU A 72 -1.71 -13.13 65.63
C LEU A 72 -3.14 -12.63 65.45
N ASP A 73 -3.94 -12.70 66.52
CA ASP A 73 -5.23 -12.01 66.57
C ASP A 73 -5.06 -10.50 66.80
N GLU A 74 -6.16 -9.74 66.71
CA GLU A 74 -6.17 -8.28 66.93
C GLU A 74 -5.73 -7.86 68.35
N ASN A 75 -5.82 -8.77 69.31
CA ASN A 75 -5.42 -8.57 70.71
C ASN A 75 -3.95 -8.95 70.95
N GLY A 76 -3.24 -9.46 69.94
CA GLY A 76 -1.84 -9.88 70.00
C GLY A 76 -1.62 -11.28 70.55
N ASN A 77 -2.66 -12.12 70.65
CA ASN A 77 -2.53 -13.53 71.01
C ASN A 77 -2.08 -14.34 69.79
N THR A 78 -1.14 -15.25 69.98
CA THR A 78 -0.66 -16.14 68.93
C THR A 78 -1.39 -17.47 68.97
N CYS A 79 -1.84 -17.96 67.80
CA CYS A 79 -2.37 -19.31 67.70
C CYS A 79 -1.26 -20.34 67.96
N ALA A 80 -1.44 -21.20 68.96
CA ALA A 80 -0.44 -22.16 69.43
C ALA A 80 -0.79 -23.62 69.09
N ASN A 81 -2.01 -23.89 68.63
CA ASN A 81 -2.51 -25.23 68.34
C ASN A 81 -3.51 -25.15 67.18
N PRO A 82 -3.42 -25.99 66.14
CA PRO A 82 -4.38 -25.99 65.03
C PRO A 82 -5.73 -26.66 65.34
N ASN A 83 -5.90 -27.25 66.54
CA ASN A 83 -7.09 -28.01 66.90
C ASN A 83 -8.03 -27.20 67.81
N PHE A 84 -9.30 -27.11 67.42
CA PHE A 84 -10.33 -26.33 68.10
C PHE A 84 -11.61 -27.15 68.32
N TYR A 85 -12.26 -26.98 69.47
CA TYR A 85 -13.63 -27.50 69.66
C TYR A 85 -14.70 -26.43 69.40
N VAL A 86 -14.30 -25.16 69.29
CA VAL A 86 -15.15 -24.05 68.82
C VAL A 86 -14.44 -23.28 67.74
N ASP A 87 -15.07 -23.14 66.56
CA ASP A 87 -14.68 -22.22 65.48
C ASP A 87 -15.93 -21.44 65.07
N LYS A 88 -15.93 -20.13 65.33
CA LYS A 88 -17.00 -19.25 64.88
C LYS A 88 -16.43 -18.26 63.87
N ARG A 89 -17.27 -17.85 62.93
CA ARG A 89 -16.88 -16.96 61.84
C ARG A 89 -17.79 -15.77 61.70
N ALA A 90 -17.33 -14.76 60.96
CA ALA A 90 -18.13 -13.59 60.69
C ALA A 90 -19.43 -13.97 59.95
N LEU A 91 -20.44 -13.10 60.05
CA LEU A 91 -21.68 -13.28 59.31
C LEU A 91 -21.44 -13.01 57.82
N HIS A 92 -21.66 -14.03 57.01
CA HIS A 92 -21.61 -13.96 55.55
C HIS A 92 -22.97 -14.26 54.94
N GLY A 93 -23.29 -13.60 53.83
CA GLY A 93 -24.45 -13.93 53.01
C GLY A 93 -24.26 -15.23 52.21
N PRO A 94 -25.29 -15.70 51.49
CA PRO A 94 -25.23 -16.92 50.68
C PRO A 94 -24.22 -16.85 49.53
N GLU A 95 -23.72 -15.66 49.18
CA GLU A 95 -22.70 -15.43 48.16
C GLU A 95 -21.32 -15.97 48.51
N PHE A 96 -21.02 -16.18 49.80
CA PHE A 96 -19.74 -16.71 50.27
C PHE A 96 -19.86 -18.18 50.68
N LEU A 97 -18.74 -18.90 50.53
CA LEU A 97 -18.61 -20.29 50.96
C LEU A 97 -17.66 -20.36 52.17
N SER A 98 -18.18 -20.80 53.31
CA SER A 98 -17.38 -21.11 54.49
C SER A 98 -17.07 -22.61 54.56
N GLU A 99 -15.82 -22.95 54.87
CA GLU A 99 -15.35 -24.33 55.00
C GLU A 99 -14.71 -24.58 56.37
N TRP A 100 -15.22 -25.58 57.09
CA TRP A 100 -14.61 -26.12 58.32
C TRP A 100 -14.02 -27.50 58.04
N SER A 101 -12.72 -27.63 58.28
CA SER A 101 -12.01 -28.89 58.19
C SER A 101 -12.17 -29.67 59.49
N ILE A 102 -12.72 -30.88 59.44
CA ILE A 102 -12.96 -31.71 60.62
C ILE A 102 -11.97 -32.87 60.63
N SER A 103 -11.31 -33.05 61.76
CA SER A 103 -10.43 -34.19 61.99
C SER A 103 -10.67 -34.80 63.35
N GLY A 104 -10.02 -35.92 63.61
CA GLY A 104 -10.25 -36.66 64.85
C GLY A 104 -9.39 -37.90 64.93
N SER A 105 -9.47 -38.56 66.09
CA SER A 105 -8.77 -39.80 66.34
C SER A 105 -9.53 -40.67 67.34
N THR A 106 -9.12 -41.93 67.45
CA THR A 106 -9.66 -42.84 68.47
C THR A 106 -8.53 -43.39 69.30
N TYR A 107 -8.75 -43.49 70.62
CA TYR A 107 -7.78 -44.07 71.54
C TYR A 107 -8.32 -45.33 72.22
N SER A 108 -7.50 -46.38 72.25
CA SER A 108 -7.83 -47.69 72.83
C SER A 108 -9.09 -48.37 72.24
N LEU A 109 -9.47 -48.00 71.02
CA LEU A 109 -10.50 -48.65 70.19
C LEU A 109 -9.83 -49.43 69.04
N PRO A 110 -10.51 -50.44 68.46
CA PRO A 110 -10.02 -51.13 67.27
C PRO A 110 -9.70 -50.16 66.12
N GLN A 111 -8.73 -50.50 65.27
CA GLN A 111 -8.53 -49.75 64.03
C GLN A 111 -9.79 -49.86 63.16
N ASN A 112 -10.14 -48.79 62.45
CA ASN A 112 -11.29 -48.77 61.54
C ASN A 112 -12.61 -48.98 62.31
N THR A 113 -12.72 -48.32 63.47
CA THR A 113 -13.92 -48.34 64.33
C THR A 113 -15.00 -47.47 63.68
N GLN A 114 -16.24 -47.98 63.67
CA GLN A 114 -17.38 -47.20 63.19
C GLN A 114 -17.74 -46.10 64.19
N ILE A 115 -17.72 -44.86 63.72
CA ILE A 115 -18.05 -43.67 64.50
C ILE A 115 -19.39 -43.14 64.01
N GLN A 116 -20.33 -42.97 64.92
CA GLN A 116 -21.55 -42.21 64.66
C GLN A 116 -21.26 -40.74 64.91
N ILE A 117 -21.30 -39.96 63.83
CA ILE A 117 -21.35 -38.51 63.90
C ILE A 117 -22.81 -38.06 63.86
N SER A 118 -23.19 -37.16 64.76
CA SER A 118 -24.54 -36.59 64.82
C SER A 118 -24.46 -35.10 65.03
N TRP A 119 -25.44 -34.36 64.51
CA TRP A 119 -25.42 -32.91 64.57
C TRP A 119 -26.79 -32.31 64.81
N SER A 120 -26.79 -31.15 65.45
CA SER A 120 -27.94 -30.26 65.60
C SER A 120 -27.56 -28.86 65.15
N ILE A 121 -28.44 -28.24 64.35
CA ILE A 121 -28.23 -26.91 63.77
C ILE A 121 -29.30 -25.97 64.31
N ASP A 122 -28.86 -24.87 64.90
CA ASP A 122 -29.71 -23.84 65.49
C ASP A 122 -29.64 -22.55 64.68
N ASN A 123 -30.81 -21.97 64.36
CA ASN A 123 -30.98 -20.66 63.71
C ASN A 123 -30.36 -20.52 62.29
N LEU A 124 -30.12 -21.61 61.56
CA LEU A 124 -29.68 -21.52 60.17
C LEU A 124 -30.82 -21.02 59.27
N ILE A 125 -30.55 -19.99 58.46
CA ILE A 125 -31.51 -19.42 57.53
C ILE A 125 -31.72 -20.31 56.29
N ASP A 126 -32.88 -20.18 55.64
CA ASP A 126 -33.27 -21.07 54.54
C ASP A 126 -32.34 -20.97 53.31
N ASP A 127 -31.86 -19.77 53.00
CA ASP A 127 -31.04 -19.47 51.82
C ASP A 127 -29.58 -19.96 51.92
N ILE A 128 -29.13 -20.39 53.11
CA ILE A 128 -27.79 -20.96 53.31
C ILE A 128 -27.89 -22.47 53.30
N ASP A 129 -27.25 -23.13 52.35
CA ASP A 129 -27.09 -24.59 52.39
C ASP A 129 -25.91 -24.99 53.26
N ILE A 130 -26.01 -26.18 53.87
CA ILE A 130 -24.95 -26.76 54.69
C ILE A 130 -24.79 -28.25 54.40
N PHE A 131 -23.56 -28.63 54.05
CA PHE A 131 -23.22 -29.97 53.60
C PHE A 131 -22.01 -30.49 54.37
N LEU A 132 -22.11 -31.76 54.75
CA LEU A 132 -21.00 -32.55 55.25
C LEU A 132 -20.40 -33.31 54.08
N TYR A 133 -19.11 -33.12 53.81
CA TYR A 133 -18.36 -33.88 52.82
C TYR A 133 -17.46 -34.89 53.50
N ILE A 134 -17.45 -36.11 52.95
CA ILE A 134 -16.47 -37.16 53.27
C ILE A 134 -15.81 -37.55 51.95
N GLY A 135 -14.58 -37.10 51.76
CA GLY A 135 -13.92 -37.06 50.45
C GLY A 135 -14.76 -36.22 49.48
N ASP A 136 -15.22 -36.86 48.41
CA ASP A 136 -16.04 -36.22 47.37
C ASP A 136 -17.56 -36.42 47.59
N PHE A 137 -17.96 -37.19 48.61
CA PHE A 137 -19.37 -37.48 48.87
C PHE A 137 -19.98 -36.43 49.81
N GLY A 138 -20.86 -35.59 49.27
CA GLY A 138 -21.61 -34.58 50.01
C GLY A 138 -22.95 -35.08 50.56
N TYR A 139 -23.23 -34.73 51.82
CA TYR A 139 -24.43 -35.08 52.57
C TYR A 139 -25.13 -33.79 53.03
N ASN A 140 -26.33 -33.54 52.54
CA ASN A 140 -27.12 -32.39 53.00
C ASN A 140 -27.51 -32.58 54.47
N MET A 141 -27.02 -31.69 55.33
CA MET A 141 -27.16 -31.79 56.78
C MET A 141 -28.52 -31.25 57.30
N LYS A 142 -29.34 -30.62 56.44
CA LYS A 142 -30.73 -30.27 56.75
C LYS A 142 -31.67 -31.48 56.59
N ASN A 143 -31.32 -32.43 55.72
CA ASN A 143 -32.16 -33.60 55.42
C ASN A 143 -31.92 -34.81 56.34
N GLN A 144 -30.80 -34.82 57.06
CA GLN A 144 -30.42 -35.87 57.99
C GLN A 144 -29.61 -35.26 59.15
N SER A 145 -29.62 -35.89 60.31
CA SER A 145 -28.96 -35.38 61.53
C SER A 145 -27.84 -36.27 62.06
N SER A 146 -27.47 -37.33 61.32
CA SER A 146 -26.42 -38.27 61.71
C SER A 146 -25.95 -39.13 60.55
N LEU A 147 -24.70 -39.58 60.64
CA LEU A 147 -24.07 -40.52 59.70
C LEU A 147 -23.12 -41.45 60.46
N ILE A 148 -22.88 -42.64 59.92
CA ILE A 148 -21.85 -43.55 60.42
C ILE A 148 -20.68 -43.50 59.45
N ILE A 149 -19.50 -43.19 59.98
CA ILE A 149 -18.24 -43.07 59.23
C ILE A 149 -17.19 -44.01 59.82
N ASP A 150 -16.07 -44.16 59.13
CA ASP A 150 -14.93 -44.86 59.69
C ASP A 150 -14.01 -43.92 60.46
N SER A 151 -13.39 -44.40 61.55
CA SER A 151 -12.34 -43.66 62.26
C SER A 151 -11.20 -43.17 61.35
N ASN A 152 -10.91 -43.89 60.26
CA ASN A 152 -9.90 -43.49 59.28
C ASN A 152 -10.31 -42.27 58.45
N ASP A 153 -11.62 -42.00 58.30
CA ASP A 153 -12.09 -40.82 57.59
C ASP A 153 -11.74 -39.52 58.33
N LEU A 154 -11.53 -39.57 59.65
CA LEU A 154 -11.21 -38.41 60.49
C LEU A 154 -9.71 -38.10 60.54
N LEU A 155 -8.86 -38.93 59.94
CA LEU A 155 -7.42 -38.73 59.98
C LEU A 155 -7.02 -37.51 59.13
N THR A 156 -6.05 -36.76 59.64
CA THR A 156 -5.38 -35.71 58.86
C THR A 156 -4.19 -36.33 58.10
N ASN A 157 -3.93 -35.84 56.90
CA ASN A 157 -2.78 -36.25 56.09
C ASN A 157 -1.93 -35.03 55.70
N PHE A 158 -0.73 -34.95 56.28
CA PHE A 158 0.25 -33.88 56.03
C PHE A 158 1.15 -34.24 54.86
N ASP A 159 1.09 -33.43 53.81
CA ASP A 159 2.06 -33.46 52.72
C ASP A 159 3.25 -32.56 53.04
N PHE A 160 4.39 -33.19 53.36
CA PHE A 160 5.63 -32.49 53.68
C PHE A 160 6.31 -31.80 52.49
N ASP A 161 5.96 -32.17 51.26
CA ASP A 161 6.56 -31.59 50.04
C ASP A 161 5.86 -30.27 49.68
N THR A 162 4.53 -30.23 49.83
CA THR A 162 3.72 -29.03 49.55
C THR A 162 3.42 -28.19 50.80
N PHE A 163 3.75 -28.69 52.00
CA PHE A 163 3.34 -28.11 53.28
C PHE A 163 1.82 -27.90 53.36
N THR A 164 1.05 -28.80 52.76
CA THR A 164 -0.41 -28.76 52.79
C THR A 164 -0.96 -29.90 53.63
N GLU A 165 -2.00 -29.60 54.43
CA GLU A 165 -2.78 -30.64 55.08
C GLU A 165 -4.01 -30.95 54.24
N THR A 166 -4.34 -32.23 54.15
CA THR A 166 -5.64 -32.67 53.66
C THR A 166 -6.41 -33.33 54.78
N VAL A 167 -7.64 -32.87 55.00
CA VAL A 167 -8.64 -33.59 55.80
C VAL A 167 -9.67 -34.20 54.86
N ASN A 168 -10.18 -35.36 55.24
CA ASN A 168 -11.18 -36.04 54.44
C ASN A 168 -12.62 -35.62 54.82
N VAL A 169 -12.84 -35.11 56.04
CA VAL A 169 -14.14 -34.62 56.48
C VAL A 169 -14.17 -33.10 56.49
N ARG A 170 -15.17 -32.51 55.82
CA ARG A 170 -15.35 -31.05 55.73
C ARG A 170 -16.82 -30.67 55.88
N ILE A 171 -17.08 -29.52 56.49
CA ILE A 171 -18.41 -28.93 56.53
C ILE A 171 -18.37 -27.64 55.71
N LEU A 172 -19.19 -27.58 54.68
CA LEU A 172 -19.33 -26.42 53.80
C LEU A 172 -20.68 -25.75 54.08
N SER A 173 -20.67 -24.43 54.23
CA SER A 173 -21.87 -23.61 54.41
C SER A 173 -21.87 -22.43 53.45
N GLY A 174 -22.97 -22.21 52.74
CA GLY A 174 -23.13 -21.14 51.75
C GLY A 174 -24.18 -21.50 50.70
N GLY A 175 -24.55 -20.56 49.83
CA GLY A 175 -25.53 -20.82 48.75
C GLY A 175 -25.04 -21.84 47.71
N CYS A 176 -23.72 -22.09 47.69
CA CYS A 176 -23.06 -23.04 46.81
C CYS A 176 -22.37 -24.19 47.55
N ALA A 177 -22.77 -24.49 48.79
CA ALA A 177 -22.17 -25.57 49.56
C ALA A 177 -22.18 -26.94 48.84
N SER A 178 -23.11 -27.15 47.90
CA SER A 178 -23.21 -28.36 47.09
C SER A 178 -22.44 -28.33 45.75
N THR A 179 -22.12 -27.15 45.23
CA THR A 179 -21.58 -26.94 43.87
C THR A 179 -20.19 -26.33 43.82
N GLY A 180 -19.74 -25.70 44.91
CA GLY A 180 -18.51 -24.91 44.96
C GLY A 180 -18.69 -23.49 44.40
N THR A 181 -17.66 -22.66 44.56
CA THR A 181 -17.62 -21.28 44.09
C THR A 181 -17.32 -21.21 42.58
N THR A 182 -17.60 -20.04 42.00
CA THR A 182 -17.22 -19.68 40.63
C THR A 182 -16.49 -18.34 40.70
N ALA A 183 -15.45 -18.18 39.90
CA ALA A 183 -14.75 -16.90 39.75
C ALA A 183 -15.63 -15.93 38.96
N TYR A 184 -15.86 -14.75 39.52
CA TYR A 184 -16.53 -13.64 38.86
C TYR A 184 -15.59 -12.45 38.70
N PHE A 185 -15.86 -11.62 37.71
CA PHE A 185 -15.11 -10.42 37.36
C PHE A 185 -16.07 -9.23 37.37
N PHE A 186 -15.57 -8.07 37.77
CA PHE A 186 -16.36 -6.84 37.77
C PHE A 186 -16.59 -6.39 36.33
N ASP A 187 -17.81 -5.96 36.05
CA ASP A 187 -18.31 -5.41 34.79
C ASP A 187 -18.62 -3.93 35.06
N GLU A 188 -17.65 -3.06 34.75
CA GLU A 188 -17.69 -1.63 35.12
C GLU A 188 -18.67 -0.83 34.24
N ASP A 189 -18.82 -1.19 32.97
CA ASP A 189 -19.72 -0.49 32.04
C ASP A 189 -21.13 -1.10 31.93
N GLY A 190 -21.30 -2.34 32.38
CA GLY A 190 -22.58 -3.04 32.48
C GLY A 190 -23.02 -3.76 31.22
N ASP A 191 -22.12 -4.08 30.29
CA ASP A 191 -22.43 -4.74 29.02
C ASP A 191 -22.51 -6.29 29.09
N GLY A 192 -22.20 -6.85 30.26
CA GLY A 192 -22.21 -8.29 30.53
C GLY A 192 -20.86 -9.00 30.38
N TRP A 193 -19.82 -8.27 30.00
CA TRP A 193 -18.44 -8.74 30.00
C TRP A 193 -17.70 -8.18 31.20
N GLY A 194 -16.84 -8.99 31.82
CA GLY A 194 -16.04 -8.56 32.95
C GLY A 194 -14.57 -8.76 32.66
N THR A 195 -13.71 -8.09 33.43
CA THR A 195 -12.26 -8.28 33.34
C THR A 195 -11.55 -7.96 34.66
N GLY A 196 -10.23 -8.16 34.69
CA GLY A 196 -9.40 -7.78 35.83
C GLY A 196 -9.29 -8.84 36.93
N GLN A 197 -9.32 -8.41 38.20
CA GLN A 197 -9.19 -9.30 39.35
C GLN A 197 -10.48 -10.06 39.60
N SER A 198 -10.37 -11.37 39.80
CA SER A 198 -11.51 -12.22 40.13
C SER A 198 -11.75 -12.30 41.62
N GLU A 199 -13.03 -12.40 41.99
CA GLU A 199 -13.48 -12.81 43.32
C GLU A 199 -14.33 -14.08 43.19
N ASP A 200 -14.27 -14.95 44.19
CA ASP A 200 -15.01 -16.21 44.20
C ASP A 200 -16.38 -16.02 44.89
N TYR A 201 -17.45 -16.30 44.15
CA TYR A 201 -18.81 -16.25 44.68
C TYR A 201 -19.60 -17.52 44.38
N CYS A 202 -20.62 -17.77 45.19
CA CYS A 202 -21.63 -18.76 44.92
C CYS A 202 -22.49 -18.35 43.71
N ALA A 203 -22.55 -19.22 42.70
CA ALA A 203 -23.28 -18.92 41.48
C ALA A 203 -24.77 -18.66 41.73
N GLY A 204 -25.27 -17.52 41.24
CA GLY A 204 -26.64 -17.06 41.45
C GLY A 204 -26.81 -16.11 42.65
N PHE A 205 -25.79 -15.99 43.50
CA PHE A 205 -25.78 -15.09 44.66
C PHE A 205 -24.73 -13.97 44.52
N GLN A 206 -23.95 -13.95 43.44
CA GLN A 206 -22.92 -12.92 43.24
C GLN A 206 -23.50 -11.49 43.32
N PRO A 207 -22.70 -10.50 43.78
CA PRO A 207 -23.15 -9.12 43.81
C PRO A 207 -23.50 -8.58 42.41
N THR A 208 -24.35 -7.55 42.35
CA THR A 208 -24.68 -6.89 41.08
C THR A 208 -23.44 -6.24 40.47
N GLY A 209 -23.26 -6.38 39.15
CA GLY A 209 -22.07 -5.90 38.43
C GLY A 209 -20.93 -6.92 38.38
N TRP A 210 -21.13 -8.15 38.86
CA TRP A 210 -20.16 -9.23 38.75
C TRP A 210 -20.64 -10.30 37.75
N VAL A 211 -19.79 -10.65 36.79
CA VAL A 211 -20.11 -11.60 35.72
C VAL A 211 -19.10 -12.76 35.67
N PRO A 212 -19.51 -13.99 35.28
CA PRO A 212 -18.68 -15.18 35.39
C PRO A 212 -17.72 -15.35 34.19
N ASN A 213 -17.20 -14.24 33.66
CA ASN A 213 -16.32 -14.24 32.49
C ASN A 213 -15.22 -13.16 32.63
N ASN A 214 -14.06 -13.43 32.04
CA ASN A 214 -12.92 -12.50 31.99
C ASN A 214 -12.58 -12.25 30.53
N SER A 215 -13.42 -11.50 29.85
CA SER A 215 -13.36 -11.39 28.39
C SER A 215 -13.58 -9.98 27.87
N ASP A 216 -13.87 -9.03 28.74
CA ASP A 216 -14.01 -7.64 28.31
C ASP A 216 -12.69 -7.08 27.74
N VAL A 217 -12.77 -6.54 26.53
CA VAL A 217 -11.66 -5.89 25.86
C VAL A 217 -11.47 -4.42 26.31
N ASN A 218 -12.52 -3.76 26.82
CA ASN A 218 -12.49 -2.42 27.38
C ASN A 218 -13.66 -2.17 28.36
N ASP A 219 -13.40 -2.44 29.64
CA ASP A 219 -14.31 -2.29 30.80
C ASP A 219 -14.81 -0.85 31.05
N THR A 220 -14.42 0.11 30.21
CA THR A 220 -14.89 1.51 30.31
C THR A 220 -15.86 1.89 29.19
N LEU A 221 -16.08 1.02 28.20
CA LEU A 221 -16.88 1.29 27.01
C LEU A 221 -17.90 0.19 26.76
N PHE A 222 -19.14 0.47 27.15
CA PHE A 222 -20.28 -0.42 26.97
C PHE A 222 -20.38 -0.98 25.53
N CYS A 223 -20.14 -2.29 25.37
CA CYS A 223 -20.19 -2.98 24.09
C CYS A 223 -20.54 -4.49 24.20
N GLU A 224 -21.85 -4.81 24.22
CA GLU A 224 -22.33 -6.21 24.34
C GLU A 224 -21.74 -7.19 23.30
N SER A 225 -21.34 -6.72 22.11
CA SER A 225 -20.72 -7.55 21.07
C SER A 225 -19.25 -7.87 21.32
N ASN A 226 -18.61 -7.11 22.22
CA ASN A 226 -17.18 -7.11 22.51
C ASN A 226 -16.31 -6.83 21.26
N ASN A 227 -16.87 -6.16 20.25
CA ASN A 227 -16.16 -5.72 19.05
C ASN A 227 -16.04 -4.19 19.06
N ILE A 228 -14.94 -3.72 19.63
CA ILE A 228 -14.58 -2.30 19.65
C ILE A 228 -13.60 -2.05 18.52
N ASP A 229 -13.94 -1.11 17.65
CA ASP A 229 -13.07 -0.71 16.55
C ASP A 229 -11.94 0.21 17.05
N ARG A 230 -11.04 0.64 16.17
CA ARG A 230 -9.90 1.50 16.54
C ARG A 230 -10.30 2.91 16.97
N CYS A 231 -11.57 3.25 16.85
CA CYS A 231 -12.16 4.53 17.19
C CYS A 231 -12.81 4.54 18.57
N ASP A 232 -12.67 3.45 19.32
CA ASP A 232 -13.41 3.20 20.55
C ASP A 232 -14.93 3.29 20.32
N VAL A 233 -15.39 2.77 19.16
CA VAL A 233 -16.81 2.69 18.82
C VAL A 233 -17.23 1.22 18.73
N CYS A 234 -18.18 0.84 19.56
CA CYS A 234 -18.78 -0.49 19.50
C CYS A 234 -19.41 -0.75 18.12
N ASP A 235 -19.01 -1.84 17.48
CA ASP A 235 -19.43 -2.24 16.12
C ASP A 235 -19.20 -1.15 15.03
N GLY A 236 -18.20 -0.27 15.22
CA GLY A 236 -17.99 0.93 14.38
C GLY A 236 -17.29 0.72 13.02
N MET A 237 -16.71 -0.45 12.77
CA MET A 237 -16.02 -0.82 11.52
C MET A 237 -14.90 0.15 11.07
N ASP A 238 -14.16 0.75 12.01
CA ASP A 238 -13.01 1.63 11.76
C ASP A 238 -13.38 2.89 10.93
N GLY A 239 -14.63 3.35 11.01
CA GLY A 239 -15.12 4.47 10.20
C GLY A 239 -14.45 5.82 10.45
N CYS A 240 -13.75 5.99 11.59
CA CYS A 240 -12.97 7.19 11.88
C CYS A 240 -11.51 7.11 11.37
N VAL A 241 -11.08 5.96 10.86
CA VAL A 241 -9.71 5.77 10.38
C VAL A 241 -9.60 6.35 8.98
N ASP A 242 -8.65 7.27 8.80
CA ASP A 242 -8.37 7.89 7.51
C ASP A 242 -7.55 6.96 6.60
N CYS A 243 -7.31 7.36 5.34
CA CYS A 243 -6.55 6.51 4.40
C CYS A 243 -5.07 6.33 4.79
N ASN A 244 -4.53 7.16 5.70
CA ASN A 244 -3.17 7.05 6.24
C ASN A 244 -3.14 6.25 7.55
N ASN A 245 -4.22 5.50 7.82
CA ASN A 245 -4.36 4.62 8.95
C ASN A 245 -4.35 5.34 10.31
N LEU A 246 -4.67 6.64 10.33
CA LEU A 246 -4.76 7.47 11.52
C LEU A 246 -6.23 7.60 11.95
N THR A 247 -6.49 7.35 13.24
CA THR A 247 -7.83 7.56 13.82
C THR A 247 -8.12 9.04 13.94
N TRP A 248 -9.32 9.45 13.51
CA TRP A 248 -9.73 10.87 13.44
C TRP A 248 -8.77 11.74 12.60
N GLY A 249 -8.10 11.14 11.62
CA GLY A 249 -7.23 11.85 10.69
C GLY A 249 -8.00 12.53 9.54
N ASP A 250 -7.34 13.48 8.89
CA ASP A 250 -7.91 14.28 7.79
C ASP A 250 -7.45 13.80 6.40
N ALA A 251 -6.69 12.69 6.29
CA ALA A 251 -6.24 12.20 4.99
C ALA A 251 -7.39 11.55 4.20
N PHE A 252 -7.41 11.73 2.88
CA PHE A 252 -8.45 11.20 2.00
C PHE A 252 -7.86 10.65 0.70
N LEU A 253 -8.58 9.74 0.05
CA LEU A 253 -8.21 9.28 -1.29
C LEU A 253 -8.52 10.38 -2.30
N ASP A 254 -7.52 10.76 -3.10
CA ASP A 254 -7.69 11.71 -4.19
C ASP A 254 -8.18 11.04 -5.49
N SER A 255 -8.14 11.76 -6.62
CA SER A 255 -8.67 11.26 -7.89
C SER A 255 -7.87 10.08 -8.47
N CYS A 256 -6.67 9.81 -7.95
CA CYS A 256 -5.80 8.70 -8.32
C CYS A 256 -5.84 7.53 -7.34
N ASP A 257 -6.81 7.53 -6.42
CA ASP A 257 -6.89 6.58 -5.31
C ASP A 257 -5.62 6.59 -4.44
N VAL A 258 -4.90 7.72 -4.40
CA VAL A 258 -3.73 7.91 -3.54
C VAL A 258 -4.17 8.62 -2.27
N CYS A 259 -3.64 8.16 -1.14
CA CYS A 259 -3.91 8.80 0.13
C CYS A 259 -3.18 10.15 0.21
N SER A 260 -3.95 11.23 0.32
CA SER A 260 -3.50 12.62 0.19
C SER A 260 -4.05 13.51 1.31
N GLY A 261 -3.39 14.64 1.56
CA GLY A 261 -3.76 15.56 2.64
C GLY A 261 -3.37 15.06 4.04
N GLY A 262 -3.83 15.74 5.08
CA GLY A 262 -3.51 15.41 6.47
C GLY A 262 -2.00 15.28 6.72
N ASP A 263 -1.60 14.16 7.32
CA ASP A 263 -0.21 13.83 7.69
C ASP A 263 0.53 12.96 6.65
N THR A 264 -0.01 12.79 5.44
CA THR A 264 0.60 11.95 4.39
C THR A 264 1.88 12.54 3.81
N GLY A 265 2.04 13.87 3.89
CA GLY A 265 3.07 14.59 3.14
C GLY A 265 2.83 14.60 1.62
N HIS A 266 1.67 14.13 1.17
CA HIS A 266 1.26 14.04 -0.23
C HIS A 266 0.14 15.04 -0.52
N ASN A 267 0.34 15.88 -1.52
CA ASN A 267 -0.69 16.82 -1.96
C ASN A 267 -1.62 16.11 -2.95
N ALA A 268 -2.92 16.34 -2.82
CA ALA A 268 -3.92 15.74 -3.69
C ALA A 268 -3.64 16.04 -5.17
N ASP A 269 -3.81 15.01 -6.02
CA ASP A 269 -3.75 15.08 -7.48
C ASP A 269 -2.37 15.48 -8.06
N VAL A 270 -1.30 15.47 -7.27
CA VAL A 270 0.06 15.76 -7.77
C VAL A 270 0.59 14.68 -8.73
N ASP A 271 0.02 13.48 -8.67
CA ASP A 271 0.34 12.37 -9.57
C ASP A 271 -0.38 12.47 -10.91
N ILE A 272 -1.31 13.42 -11.09
CA ILE A 272 -2.02 13.61 -12.35
C ILE A 272 -1.12 14.40 -13.31
N ASP A 273 -0.87 13.81 -14.47
CA ASP A 273 -0.14 14.49 -15.55
C ASP A 273 -1.04 15.50 -16.29
N CYS A 274 -0.50 16.24 -17.26
CA CYS A 274 -1.32 17.25 -17.95
C CYS A 274 -2.43 16.67 -18.84
N ASN A 275 -2.41 15.36 -19.14
CA ASN A 275 -3.42 14.66 -19.93
C ASN A 275 -4.56 14.13 -19.04
N GLY A 276 -4.43 14.28 -17.72
CA GLY A 276 -5.40 13.79 -16.75
C GLY A 276 -5.13 12.35 -16.32
N ASP A 277 -3.98 11.77 -16.69
CA ASP A 277 -3.63 10.40 -16.36
C ASP A 277 -2.87 10.34 -15.04
N CYS A 278 -3.37 9.52 -14.12
CA CYS A 278 -2.70 9.23 -12.85
C CYS A 278 -1.39 8.49 -13.09
N PHE A 279 -0.31 8.99 -12.49
CA PHE A 279 1.07 8.51 -12.70
C PHE A 279 1.50 8.55 -14.17
N GLY A 280 0.90 9.43 -14.96
CA GLY A 280 1.23 9.64 -16.35
C GLY A 280 2.56 10.38 -16.54
N SER A 281 3.04 10.43 -17.78
CA SER A 281 4.31 11.07 -18.13
C SER A 281 4.15 12.28 -19.04
N ALA A 282 2.91 12.71 -19.32
CA ALA A 282 2.67 13.86 -20.17
C ALA A 282 3.01 15.16 -19.45
N LEU A 283 3.71 16.06 -20.13
CA LEU A 283 4.16 17.33 -19.57
C LEU A 283 3.68 18.48 -20.44
N VAL A 284 3.43 19.61 -19.80
CA VAL A 284 3.14 20.86 -20.50
C VAL A 284 4.44 21.36 -21.13
N ASP A 285 4.47 21.47 -22.45
CA ASP A 285 5.63 21.95 -23.21
C ASP A 285 5.70 23.49 -23.26
N ASP A 286 6.68 24.04 -24.00
CA ASP A 286 6.90 25.49 -24.09
C ASP A 286 5.73 26.23 -24.79
N CYS A 287 4.89 25.50 -25.52
CA CYS A 287 3.69 26.02 -26.17
C CYS A 287 2.43 25.94 -25.29
N ASN A 288 2.59 25.55 -24.01
CA ASN A 288 1.51 25.25 -23.08
C ASN A 288 0.57 24.15 -23.59
N ILE A 289 1.08 23.23 -24.42
CA ILE A 289 0.34 22.06 -24.88
C ILE A 289 0.82 20.86 -24.08
N CYS A 290 -0.12 19.98 -23.74
CA CYS A 290 0.22 18.74 -23.08
C CYS A 290 0.81 17.77 -24.12
N SER A 291 2.06 17.39 -23.91
CA SER A 291 2.88 16.64 -24.86
C SER A 291 3.55 15.44 -24.19
N GLU A 292 4.07 14.51 -24.99
CA GLU A 292 4.60 13.20 -24.60
C GLU A 292 3.55 12.28 -23.93
N GLY A 293 3.99 11.14 -23.39
CA GLY A 293 3.09 10.16 -22.76
C GLY A 293 1.99 9.69 -23.71
N ASP A 294 0.73 9.74 -23.23
CA ASP A 294 -0.45 9.29 -23.97
C ASP A 294 -1.16 10.40 -24.77
N THR A 295 -0.53 11.58 -24.93
CA THR A 295 -1.14 12.74 -25.61
C THR A 295 -1.10 12.67 -27.13
N THR A 296 -0.38 11.71 -27.73
CA THR A 296 -0.06 11.64 -29.18
C THR A 296 0.67 12.87 -29.74
N HIS A 297 0.97 13.88 -28.92
CA HIS A 297 1.68 15.10 -29.27
C HIS A 297 3.13 14.98 -28.82
N SER A 298 4.07 15.21 -29.73
CA SER A 298 5.50 15.26 -29.38
C SER A 298 5.85 16.65 -28.84
N GLU A 299 6.79 16.70 -27.90
CA GLU A 299 7.29 17.94 -27.31
C GLU A 299 7.64 18.98 -28.38
N ASN A 300 7.10 20.19 -28.24
CA ASN A 300 7.38 21.34 -29.12
C ASN A 300 7.10 21.08 -30.61
N SER A 301 6.28 20.08 -30.95
CA SER A 301 5.89 19.80 -32.35
C SER A 301 5.07 20.94 -32.99
N ASP A 302 4.49 21.82 -32.18
CA ASP A 302 3.81 23.03 -32.61
C ASP A 302 4.75 24.24 -32.81
N GLN A 303 6.05 24.14 -32.49
CA GLN A 303 7.00 25.21 -32.74
C GLN A 303 7.44 25.24 -34.20
N ASP A 304 7.50 26.45 -34.76
CA ASP A 304 8.20 26.68 -36.01
C ASP A 304 9.72 26.69 -35.81
N CYS A 305 10.50 26.81 -36.88
CA CYS A 305 11.97 26.78 -36.76
C CYS A 305 12.56 27.96 -35.96
N SER A 306 11.78 29.01 -35.68
CA SER A 306 12.17 30.16 -34.87
C SER A 306 11.82 29.97 -33.39
N GLY A 307 11.28 28.82 -33.01
CA GLY A 307 10.80 28.53 -31.66
C GLY A 307 9.48 29.25 -31.34
N THR A 308 8.75 29.73 -32.34
CA THR A 308 7.44 30.35 -32.14
C THR A 308 6.36 29.30 -32.26
N CYS A 309 5.59 29.12 -31.18
CA CYS A 309 4.44 28.22 -31.17
C CYS A 309 3.37 28.63 -32.19
N PHE A 310 2.90 27.66 -32.97
CA PHE A 310 1.97 27.85 -34.10
C PHE A 310 2.45 28.87 -35.13
N GLY A 311 3.77 29.05 -35.22
CA GLY A 311 4.39 29.91 -36.20
C GLY A 311 4.40 29.29 -37.60
N THR A 312 4.77 30.09 -38.60
CA THR A 312 4.82 29.65 -39.99
C THR A 312 6.24 29.53 -40.52
N ALA A 313 7.25 29.75 -39.68
CA ALA A 313 8.64 29.76 -40.14
C ALA A 313 9.11 28.35 -40.50
N PHE A 314 9.69 28.20 -41.68
CA PHE A 314 10.23 26.92 -42.14
C PHE A 314 11.71 27.02 -42.47
N ILE A 315 12.42 25.90 -42.35
CA ILE A 315 13.83 25.81 -42.75
C ILE A 315 13.88 25.84 -44.27
N ASP A 316 14.67 26.75 -44.84
CA ASP A 316 14.92 26.85 -46.27
C ASP A 316 15.96 25.82 -46.75
N ASP A 317 16.30 25.81 -48.04
CA ASP A 317 17.24 24.84 -48.61
C ASP A 317 18.69 25.03 -48.13
N CYS A 318 18.98 26.19 -47.54
CA CYS A 318 20.27 26.55 -46.92
C CYS A 318 20.35 26.14 -45.45
N GLY A 319 19.27 25.63 -44.85
CA GLY A 319 19.21 25.31 -43.44
C GLY A 319 18.88 26.51 -42.54
N ASP A 320 18.53 27.66 -43.12
CA ASP A 320 18.17 28.86 -42.39
C ASP A 320 16.66 28.92 -42.14
N CYS A 321 16.28 29.28 -40.93
CA CYS A 321 14.88 29.44 -40.58
C CYS A 321 14.29 30.72 -41.19
N ASP A 322 13.17 30.60 -41.93
CA ASP A 322 12.58 31.66 -42.75
C ASP A 322 13.60 32.35 -43.67
N GLY A 323 14.60 31.57 -44.08
CA GLY A 323 15.53 31.97 -45.11
C GLY A 323 14.85 31.97 -46.49
N ALA A 324 15.29 32.87 -47.35
CA ALA A 324 14.88 32.91 -48.75
C ALA A 324 16.01 32.42 -49.65
N ASN A 325 16.75 31.38 -49.23
CA ASN A 325 17.90 30.80 -49.93
C ASN A 325 19.07 31.78 -50.22
N GLN A 326 19.13 32.92 -49.54
CA GLN A 326 20.13 33.97 -49.84
C GLN A 326 21.52 33.67 -49.28
N SER A 327 21.61 32.89 -48.20
CA SER A 327 22.87 32.60 -47.50
C SER A 327 23.74 31.59 -48.25
N CYS A 328 23.13 30.68 -49.01
CA CYS A 328 23.82 29.65 -49.79
C CYS A 328 23.58 29.79 -51.31
N ILE A 329 23.28 31.00 -51.80
CA ILE A 329 22.97 31.26 -53.21
C ILE A 329 24.03 30.69 -54.19
N ASN A 330 25.31 30.76 -53.82
CA ASN A 330 26.42 30.26 -54.64
C ASN A 330 26.52 28.72 -54.67
N GLU A 331 25.88 28.03 -53.72
CA GLU A 331 25.78 26.57 -53.70
C GLU A 331 24.62 26.09 -54.58
N ILE A 332 23.55 26.88 -54.70
CA ILE A 332 22.36 26.53 -55.49
C ILE A 332 22.56 26.84 -56.97
N PHE A 333 23.11 28.01 -57.31
CA PHE A 333 23.12 28.52 -58.69
C PHE A 333 24.48 28.49 -59.41
N GLU A 334 25.60 28.31 -58.69
CA GLU A 334 26.96 28.52 -59.22
C GLU A 334 27.11 29.84 -60.04
N ASP A 335 27.92 29.87 -61.10
CA ASP A 335 28.11 31.02 -62.02
C ASP A 335 26.95 31.18 -63.04
N GLY A 336 25.83 30.47 -62.88
CA GLY A 336 24.69 30.48 -63.81
C GLY A 336 24.84 29.55 -65.02
N PRO A 337 23.91 29.63 -66.00
CA PRO A 337 23.89 28.74 -67.17
C PRO A 337 25.18 28.82 -67.99
N LYS A 338 25.69 27.67 -68.42
CA LYS A 338 26.91 27.51 -69.22
C LYS A 338 26.56 27.21 -70.68
N ASP A 339 27.54 27.39 -71.55
CA ASP A 339 27.45 27.10 -72.99
C ASP A 339 26.24 27.73 -73.68
N PHE A 340 25.86 28.95 -73.26
CA PHE A 340 24.71 29.66 -73.81
C PHE A 340 24.98 30.18 -75.23
N ILE A 341 24.16 29.72 -76.16
CA ILE A 341 24.23 30.07 -77.58
C ILE A 341 22.90 30.68 -78.01
N ALA A 342 22.98 31.83 -78.70
CA ALA A 342 21.88 32.47 -79.40
C ALA A 342 22.10 32.40 -80.92
N PHE A 343 21.19 31.72 -81.62
CA PHE A 343 21.34 31.39 -83.03
C PHE A 343 20.19 31.96 -83.87
N ILE A 344 20.51 32.57 -85.03
CA ILE A 344 19.51 33.09 -85.96
C ILE A 344 19.24 32.04 -87.05
N ASN A 345 18.02 31.50 -87.09
CA ASN A 345 17.57 30.51 -88.07
C ASN A 345 16.36 31.03 -88.86
N ASN A 346 16.55 31.41 -90.13
CA ASN A 346 15.47 31.92 -91.00
C ASN A 346 14.63 33.05 -90.38
N GLY A 347 15.25 33.93 -89.58
CA GLY A 347 14.58 35.05 -88.89
C GLY A 347 13.91 34.70 -87.56
N ILE A 348 14.16 33.50 -87.01
CA ILE A 348 13.77 33.09 -85.65
C ILE A 348 15.05 32.94 -84.82
N ILE A 349 15.03 33.41 -83.57
CA ILE A 349 16.13 33.18 -82.63
C ILE A 349 15.91 31.85 -81.92
N GLU A 350 16.89 30.95 -81.98
CA GLU A 350 16.95 29.71 -81.22
C GLU A 350 18.00 29.87 -80.11
N LEU A 351 17.59 29.59 -78.87
CA LEU A 351 18.40 29.73 -77.66
C LEU A 351 18.63 28.34 -77.08
N THR A 352 19.88 28.00 -76.74
CA THR A 352 20.24 26.74 -76.07
C THR A 352 21.31 27.00 -75.02
N TRP A 353 21.25 26.30 -73.89
CA TRP A 353 22.23 26.40 -72.80
C TRP A 353 22.25 25.11 -72.00
N ASP A 354 23.25 24.96 -71.13
CA ASP A 354 23.32 23.88 -70.17
C ASP A 354 23.43 24.44 -68.75
N GLN A 355 22.60 23.98 -67.82
CA GLN A 355 22.71 24.29 -66.40
C GLN A 355 23.22 23.08 -65.63
N LEU A 356 24.33 23.25 -64.92
CA LEU A 356 24.91 22.17 -64.15
C LEU A 356 23.89 21.68 -63.10
N ASN A 357 23.69 20.36 -63.06
CA ASN A 357 22.76 19.65 -62.19
C ASN A 357 21.26 19.86 -62.48
N TYR A 358 20.87 20.66 -63.48
CA TYR A 358 19.48 20.69 -63.97
C TYR A 358 19.24 19.52 -64.95
N PRO A 359 18.05 18.90 -64.98
CA PRO A 359 16.87 19.09 -64.11
C PRO A 359 16.91 18.24 -62.82
N ASN A 360 18.04 17.60 -62.50
CA ASN A 360 18.14 16.68 -61.37
C ASN A 360 18.15 17.38 -60.00
N GLU A 361 18.54 18.65 -59.95
CA GLU A 361 18.51 19.48 -58.76
C GLU A 361 17.11 20.08 -58.57
N SER A 362 16.41 19.61 -57.54
CA SER A 362 15.03 20.03 -57.22
C SER A 362 14.91 21.49 -56.80
N ARG A 363 16.04 22.15 -56.46
CA ARG A 363 16.08 23.56 -56.04
C ARG A 363 15.94 24.55 -57.21
N ILE A 364 16.34 24.15 -58.43
CA ILE A 364 16.25 25.00 -59.63
C ILE A 364 14.93 24.69 -60.35
N LEU A 365 14.07 25.69 -60.51
CA LEU A 365 12.74 25.51 -61.12
C LEU A 365 12.73 25.72 -62.63
N GLY A 366 13.60 26.58 -63.14
CA GLY A 366 13.68 26.88 -64.56
C GLY A 366 14.59 28.07 -64.86
N PHE A 367 14.40 28.66 -66.04
CA PHE A 367 15.24 29.71 -66.58
C PHE A 367 14.44 30.92 -67.01
N ASN A 368 14.94 32.11 -66.66
CA ASN A 368 14.43 33.39 -67.15
C ASN A 368 15.25 33.83 -68.37
N ILE A 369 14.57 34.32 -69.40
CA ILE A 369 15.15 34.78 -70.66
C ILE A 369 14.93 36.29 -70.78
N TYR A 370 16.01 36.98 -71.13
CA TYR A 370 16.10 38.43 -71.22
C TYR A 370 16.68 38.88 -72.57
N ILE A 371 16.40 40.13 -72.94
CA ILE A 371 17.08 40.85 -74.02
C ILE A 371 17.87 42.02 -73.43
N GLN A 372 19.11 42.19 -73.90
CA GLN A 372 20.01 43.24 -73.47
C GLN A 372 20.08 44.34 -74.54
N ASN A 373 19.43 45.46 -74.26
CA ASN A 373 19.51 46.70 -75.04
C ASN A 373 20.30 47.76 -74.24
N GLU A 374 19.68 48.88 -73.87
CA GLU A 374 20.26 49.86 -72.91
C GLU A 374 20.15 49.37 -71.46
N THR A 375 19.12 48.58 -71.17
CA THR A 375 18.90 47.85 -69.92
C THR A 375 18.50 46.41 -70.25
N THR A 376 18.72 45.48 -69.32
CA THR A 376 18.28 44.08 -69.46
C THR A 376 16.78 43.99 -69.19
N GLU A 377 16.00 43.57 -70.19
CA GLU A 377 14.54 43.46 -70.13
C GLU A 377 14.09 41.99 -70.14
N PHE A 378 13.16 41.62 -69.26
CA PHE A 378 12.59 40.28 -69.18
C PHE A 378 11.68 39.98 -70.37
N ILE A 379 11.84 38.82 -70.99
CA ILE A 379 11.01 38.35 -72.10
C ILE A 379 10.01 37.30 -71.61
N THR A 380 10.52 36.18 -71.10
CA THR A 380 9.74 34.99 -70.75
C THR A 380 10.57 34.06 -69.87
N ASN A 381 9.95 33.02 -69.32
CA ASN A 381 10.63 31.91 -68.68
C ASN A 381 10.35 30.58 -69.40
N THR A 382 11.17 29.58 -69.10
CA THR A 382 11.01 28.20 -69.57
C THR A 382 11.60 27.22 -68.56
N THR A 383 11.14 25.97 -68.59
CA THR A 383 11.72 24.84 -67.84
C THR A 383 12.58 23.95 -68.73
N ASP A 384 12.66 24.24 -70.02
CA ASP A 384 13.51 23.49 -70.94
C ASP A 384 14.83 24.24 -71.14
N GLU A 385 15.93 23.51 -71.35
CA GLU A 385 17.27 24.05 -71.67
C GLU A 385 17.40 24.58 -73.12
N PHE A 386 16.25 24.84 -73.75
CA PHE A 386 16.16 25.46 -75.06
C PHE A 386 14.91 26.33 -75.16
N PHE A 387 14.95 27.35 -76.03
CA PHE A 387 13.80 28.19 -76.32
C PHE A 387 13.86 28.79 -77.73
N THR A 388 12.71 29.18 -78.29
CA THR A 388 12.66 29.84 -79.60
C THR A 388 11.85 31.14 -79.55
N LEU A 389 12.39 32.21 -80.14
CA LEU A 389 11.78 33.53 -80.19
C LEU A 389 11.54 33.93 -81.65
N SER A 390 10.27 34.13 -82.00
CA SER A 390 9.87 34.53 -83.37
C SER A 390 9.63 36.03 -83.54
N GLU A 391 9.65 36.79 -82.45
CA GLU A 391 9.37 38.24 -82.45
C GLU A 391 10.64 39.11 -82.64
N TYR A 392 11.81 38.49 -82.58
CA TYR A 392 13.12 39.15 -82.65
C TYR A 392 13.92 38.60 -83.83
N SER A 393 14.71 39.45 -84.48
CA SER A 393 15.56 39.09 -85.63
C SER A 393 17.05 39.33 -85.39
N GLU A 394 17.42 40.06 -84.35
CA GLU A 394 18.78 40.35 -83.91
C GLU A 394 18.78 40.77 -82.43
N GLY A 395 19.94 40.79 -81.78
CA GLY A 395 20.11 41.31 -80.42
C GLY A 395 20.97 40.43 -79.51
N THR A 396 21.31 40.94 -78.34
CA THR A 396 21.99 40.20 -77.28
C THR A 396 20.95 39.66 -76.31
N PHE A 397 20.93 38.34 -76.12
CA PHE A 397 20.05 37.68 -75.17
C PHE A 397 20.82 37.33 -73.91
N CYS A 398 20.14 37.23 -72.78
CA CYS A 398 20.72 36.77 -71.52
C CYS A 398 19.79 35.77 -70.85
N ILE A 399 20.37 34.84 -70.09
CA ILE A 399 19.62 33.86 -69.32
C ILE A 399 20.12 33.77 -67.88
N SER A 400 19.23 33.42 -66.96
CA SER A 400 19.52 33.08 -65.56
C SER A 400 18.66 31.90 -65.12
N ALA A 401 19.17 31.09 -64.20
CA ALA A 401 18.39 30.06 -63.51
C ALA A 401 17.69 30.67 -62.29
N TYR A 402 16.49 30.18 -61.93
CA TYR A 402 15.74 30.67 -60.76
C TYR A 402 15.16 29.57 -59.86
N ASP A 403 14.94 29.90 -58.58
CA ASP A 403 14.35 29.00 -57.56
C ASP A 403 12.90 29.39 -57.16
N GLN A 404 12.34 28.68 -56.18
CA GLN A 404 11.00 28.93 -55.65
C GLN A 404 10.81 30.29 -54.96
N PHE A 405 11.90 30.97 -54.58
CA PHE A 405 11.88 32.29 -53.95
C PHE A 405 12.15 33.42 -54.95
N ASN A 406 12.26 33.11 -56.25
CA ASN A 406 12.68 34.01 -57.32
C ASN A 406 14.10 34.58 -57.13
N ASN A 407 14.99 33.86 -56.43
CA ASN A 407 16.41 34.16 -56.53
C ASN A 407 16.90 33.75 -57.91
N GLU A 408 17.86 34.49 -58.45
CA GLU A 408 18.40 34.24 -59.78
C GLU A 408 19.91 34.06 -59.74
N SER A 409 20.42 33.19 -60.61
CA SER A 409 21.85 33.10 -60.90
C SER A 409 22.38 34.38 -61.54
N SER A 410 23.70 34.50 -61.68
CA SER A 410 24.28 35.48 -62.59
C SER A 410 23.78 35.26 -64.03
N TYR A 411 23.69 36.36 -64.77
CA TYR A 411 23.30 36.34 -66.18
C TYR A 411 24.43 35.83 -67.05
N THR A 412 24.09 34.94 -67.98
CA THR A 412 24.95 34.55 -69.10
C THR A 412 24.35 35.10 -70.38
N CYS A 413 25.13 35.90 -71.12
CA CYS A 413 24.64 36.61 -72.30
C CYS A 413 25.38 36.19 -73.58
N SER A 414 24.67 36.18 -74.70
CA SER A 414 25.19 35.82 -76.01
C SER A 414 24.52 36.67 -77.09
N GLU A 415 25.31 37.20 -78.03
CA GLU A 415 24.81 37.98 -79.16
C GLU A 415 24.33 37.01 -80.27
N ALA A 416 23.08 37.20 -80.71
CA ALA A 416 22.49 36.33 -81.72
C ALA A 416 23.25 36.45 -83.05
N SER A 417 23.70 35.32 -83.56
CA SER A 417 24.51 35.27 -84.78
C SER A 417 23.92 34.29 -85.81
N GLU A 418 24.03 34.66 -87.09
CA GLU A 418 23.68 33.79 -88.21
C GLU A 418 24.81 32.78 -88.49
N MET A 419 24.46 31.53 -88.79
CA MET A 419 25.41 30.56 -89.31
C MET A 419 25.69 30.88 -90.78
N VAL A 420 26.92 31.29 -91.06
CA VAL A 420 27.38 31.45 -92.44
C VAL A 420 27.72 30.08 -93.00
N THR A 421 26.88 29.58 -93.91
CA THR A 421 27.21 28.40 -94.70
C THR A 421 28.25 28.78 -95.75
N VAL A 422 29.49 28.31 -95.58
CA VAL A 422 30.55 28.50 -96.56
C VAL A 422 30.58 27.30 -97.50
N ASN A 423 30.05 27.48 -98.71
CA ASN A 423 30.15 26.47 -99.76
C ASN A 423 31.56 26.48 -100.36
N LEU A 424 32.34 25.46 -100.04
CA LEU A 424 33.67 25.24 -100.60
C LEU A 424 33.58 24.24 -101.75
N ILE A 425 33.88 24.70 -102.96
CA ILE A 425 33.91 23.84 -104.15
C ILE A 425 35.26 23.13 -104.19
N LEU A 426 35.24 21.80 -104.14
CA LEU A 426 36.43 20.96 -104.28
C LEU A 426 36.68 20.62 -105.76
N HIS A 427 37.93 20.66 -106.17
CA HIS A 427 38.39 20.21 -107.49
C HIS A 427 39.03 18.82 -107.41
N ASP A 428 39.09 18.11 -108.53
CA ASP A 428 39.82 16.84 -108.63
C ASP A 428 41.32 17.05 -108.37
N GLY A 429 41.84 16.38 -107.34
CA GLY A 429 43.24 16.49 -106.89
C GLY A 429 43.41 17.28 -105.59
N PRO A 430 44.61 17.80 -105.31
CA PRO A 430 44.89 18.52 -104.06
C PRO A 430 44.17 19.88 -104.01
N ASN A 431 43.40 20.12 -102.95
CA ASN A 431 42.73 21.39 -102.68
C ASN A 431 43.44 22.11 -101.52
N LEU A 432 43.71 23.41 -101.66
CA LEU A 432 44.19 24.26 -100.56
C LEU A 432 43.04 25.16 -100.12
N ILE A 433 42.54 24.94 -98.91
CA ILE A 433 41.34 25.57 -98.37
C ILE A 433 41.71 26.26 -97.06
N SER A 434 41.24 27.50 -96.90
CA SER A 434 41.30 28.23 -95.64
C SER A 434 39.88 28.39 -95.13
N PHE A 435 39.61 27.87 -93.94
CA PHE A 435 38.32 28.02 -93.27
C PHE A 435 38.27 29.39 -92.57
N PRO A 436 37.24 30.22 -92.79
CA PRO A 436 37.14 31.54 -92.17
C PRO A 436 36.79 31.48 -90.68
N ALA A 437 36.21 30.38 -90.22
CA ALA A 437 35.93 30.08 -88.82
C ALA A 437 35.98 28.55 -88.62
N LEU A 438 36.30 28.10 -87.41
CA LEU A 438 36.29 26.69 -87.03
C LEU A 438 35.17 26.45 -86.00
N PRO A 439 34.51 25.27 -86.03
CA PRO A 439 33.57 24.89 -84.97
C PRO A 439 34.28 24.77 -83.62
N THR A 440 33.50 24.77 -82.53
CA THR A 440 34.01 24.59 -81.16
C THR A 440 34.80 23.29 -80.99
N ASP A 441 34.36 22.20 -81.64
CA ASP A 441 35.13 20.97 -81.80
C ASP A 441 35.86 20.94 -83.15
N VAL A 442 37.17 21.23 -83.11
CA VAL A 442 38.05 21.25 -84.29
C VAL A 442 38.61 19.87 -84.67
N GLY A 443 38.09 18.79 -84.08
CA GLY A 443 38.45 17.42 -84.43
C GLY A 443 38.26 17.12 -85.92
N LEU A 444 39.19 16.38 -86.52
CA LEU A 444 39.15 16.05 -87.95
C LEU A 444 37.86 15.31 -88.32
N GLU A 445 37.38 14.43 -87.44
CA GLU A 445 36.12 13.69 -87.65
C GLU A 445 34.91 14.64 -87.66
N ASN A 446 34.87 15.64 -86.78
CA ASN A 446 33.77 16.60 -86.76
C ASN A 446 33.81 17.53 -87.99
N VAL A 447 34.96 18.15 -88.25
CA VAL A 447 35.14 19.15 -89.32
C VAL A 447 34.94 18.54 -90.72
N PHE A 448 35.34 17.28 -90.94
CA PHE A 448 35.29 16.62 -92.24
C PHE A 448 34.25 15.49 -92.35
N SER A 449 33.42 15.29 -91.32
CA SER A 449 32.36 14.26 -91.29
C SER A 449 31.55 14.16 -92.58
N SER A 450 31.15 15.30 -93.13
CA SER A 450 30.29 15.37 -94.32
C SER A 450 30.98 14.99 -95.64
N ILE A 451 32.31 14.91 -95.68
CA ILE A 451 33.10 14.61 -96.88
C ILE A 451 34.11 13.48 -96.68
N GLU A 452 33.98 12.70 -95.60
CA GLU A 452 34.90 11.60 -95.24
C GLU A 452 35.08 10.58 -96.38
N ASN A 453 34.04 10.37 -97.19
CA ASN A 453 34.04 9.41 -98.30
C ASN A 453 34.62 9.98 -99.61
N GLU A 454 34.81 11.30 -99.68
CA GLU A 454 35.24 12.03 -100.87
C GLU A 454 36.68 12.56 -100.75
N VAL A 455 37.24 12.61 -99.53
CA VAL A 455 38.58 13.14 -99.24
C VAL A 455 39.47 12.07 -98.62
N TYR A 456 40.51 11.65 -99.35
CA TYR A 456 41.42 10.59 -98.91
C TYR A 456 42.37 10.98 -97.77
N GLY A 457 42.65 12.27 -97.59
CA GLY A 457 43.52 12.73 -96.52
C GLY A 457 43.67 14.25 -96.48
N VAL A 458 44.00 14.75 -95.29
CA VAL A 458 44.15 16.18 -95.01
C VAL A 458 45.58 16.45 -94.54
N VAL A 459 46.14 17.55 -95.03
CA VAL A 459 47.42 18.08 -94.58
C VAL A 459 47.17 19.46 -93.99
N ALA A 460 47.30 19.58 -92.67
CA ALA A 460 47.19 20.83 -91.95
C ALA A 460 48.58 21.45 -91.73
N GLU A 461 48.63 22.76 -91.51
CA GLU A 461 49.87 23.44 -91.13
C GLU A 461 50.44 22.83 -89.83
N GLY A 462 51.69 22.36 -89.87
CA GLY A 462 52.38 21.84 -88.69
C GLY A 462 52.05 20.40 -88.28
N GLN A 463 51.22 19.66 -89.03
CA GLN A 463 50.91 18.24 -88.75
C GLN A 463 51.28 17.30 -89.91
N SER A 464 51.56 16.03 -89.59
CA SER A 464 51.72 14.97 -90.59
C SER A 464 50.38 14.63 -91.25
N ALA A 465 50.41 14.20 -92.51
CA ALA A 465 49.21 13.84 -93.26
C ALA A 465 48.32 12.86 -92.49
N ALA A 466 47.07 13.24 -92.25
CA ALA A 466 46.07 12.45 -91.55
C ALA A 466 45.05 11.89 -92.55
N ARG A 467 44.76 10.60 -92.45
CA ARG A 467 43.69 9.96 -93.23
C ARG A 467 42.36 10.26 -92.56
N ILE A 468 41.36 10.64 -93.35
CA ILE A 468 39.99 10.86 -92.87
C ILE A 468 39.15 9.73 -93.47
N GLY A 469 38.44 8.99 -92.62
CA GLY A 469 37.75 7.75 -93.00
C GLY A 469 38.65 6.49 -93.00
N ASP A 470 38.01 5.32 -93.08
CA ASP A 470 38.63 3.99 -93.05
C ASP A 470 39.62 3.72 -94.19
#